data_AF-A0AAW5RQK7-F1
#
_entry.id   AF-A0AAW5RQK7-F1
#
_cell.length_a   1.000
_cell.length_b   1.000
_cell.length_c   1.000
_cell.angle_alpha   90.00
_cell.angle_beta   90.00
_cell.angle_gamma   90.00
#
_symmetry.space_group_name_H-M   'P 1'
#
loop_
_entity.id
_entity.type
_entity.pdbx_description
1 polymer ?
#
loop_
_entity_poly.entity_id
_entity_poly.type
_entity_poly.pdbx_seq_one_letter_code
_entity_poly.pdbx_strand_id
1 'polypeptide(L)'
;PYKAHVHTITADNGSEFVEHERVAKVLNAQFYFAHPYSAWERGLNENSNGLLRQYVPKGSDLSQLSPDELSAFERRLNLRPRKCLDFRQPQIVFDELRQVA
;
A
#
# COMPACT_ATOMS: atom_id res chain seq x y z
N PRO A 1 2.09 13.03 -2.37
CA PRO A 1 2.12 12.21 -1.13
C PRO A 1 1.19 12.80 -0.08
N TYR A 2 0.43 11.98 0.67
CA TYR A 2 -0.56 12.43 1.65
C TYR A 2 0.09 12.80 2.99
N LYS A 3 1.01 13.78 3.00
CA LYS A 3 1.84 14.11 4.16
C LYS A 3 1.05 14.33 5.45
N ALA A 4 -0.11 14.99 5.37
CA ALA A 4 -0.96 15.26 6.54
C ALA A 4 -1.65 14.00 7.10
N HIS A 5 -1.74 12.93 6.30
CA HIS A 5 -2.52 11.73 6.61
C HIS A 5 -1.66 10.47 6.77
N VAL A 6 -0.33 10.59 6.64
CA VAL A 6 0.62 9.50 6.86
C VAL A 6 1.34 9.73 8.17
N HIS A 7 0.97 8.97 9.21
CA HIS A 7 1.57 9.08 10.54
C HIS A 7 2.74 8.12 10.73
N THR A 8 2.60 6.90 10.21
CA THR A 8 3.58 5.84 10.34
C THR A 8 3.67 5.04 9.04
N ILE A 9 4.82 4.41 8.80
CA ILE A 9 5.06 3.49 7.69
C ILE A 9 5.70 2.23 8.26
N THR A 10 5.26 1.06 7.81
CA THR A 10 5.85 -0.22 8.17
C THR A 10 6.30 -0.97 6.92
N ALA A 11 7.58 -1.36 6.86
CA ALA A 11 8.16 -2.11 5.75
C ALA A 11 8.80 -3.43 6.21
N ASP A 12 9.19 -4.28 5.24
CA ASP A 12 10.11 -5.38 5.52
C ASP A 12 11.56 -4.90 5.38
N ASN A 13 12.52 -5.78 5.65
CA ASN A 13 13.94 -5.47 5.61
C ASN A 13 14.53 -5.51 4.17
N GLY A 14 13.71 -5.24 3.15
CA GLY A 14 14.16 -5.13 1.75
C GLY A 14 15.14 -3.97 1.56
N SER A 15 16.14 -4.15 0.69
CA SER A 15 17.16 -3.13 0.42
C SER A 15 16.60 -1.89 -0.27
N GLU A 16 15.45 -2.00 -0.91
CA GLU A 16 14.69 -0.89 -1.47
C GLU A 16 14.29 0.16 -0.42
N PHE A 17 14.27 -0.21 0.87
CA PHE A 17 13.92 0.68 1.98
C PHE A 17 15.15 1.28 2.71
N VAL A 18 16.35 1.19 2.14
CA VAL A 18 17.56 1.77 2.76
C VAL A 18 17.41 3.27 3.05
N GLU A 19 16.70 4.00 2.19
CA GLU A 19 16.43 5.45 2.34
C GLU A 19 15.21 5.78 3.23
N HIS A 20 14.77 4.85 4.09
CA HIS A 20 13.57 5.03 4.93
C HIS A 20 13.63 6.29 5.81
N GLU A 21 14.80 6.67 6.35
CA GLU A 21 14.97 7.88 7.16
C GLU A 21 14.63 9.15 6.36
N ARG A 22 15.06 9.21 5.09
CA ARG A 22 14.77 10.33 4.19
C ARG A 22 13.27 10.44 3.92
N VAL A 23 12.61 9.30 3.67
CA VAL A 23 11.16 9.23 3.44
C VAL A 23 10.40 9.68 4.69
N ALA A 24 10.77 9.16 5.86
CA ALA A 24 10.20 9.51 7.16
C ALA A 24 10.27 11.02 7.41
N LYS A 25 11.44 11.63 7.17
CA LYS A 25 11.67 13.07 7.33
C LYS A 25 10.79 13.91 6.38
N VAL A 26 10.72 13.55 5.11
CA VAL A 26 9.92 14.29 4.11
C VAL A 26 8.43 14.25 4.47
N LEU A 27 7.95 13.08 4.91
CA LEU A 27 6.56 12.85 5.28
C LEU A 27 6.22 13.29 6.70
N ASN A 28 7.21 13.62 7.54
CA ASN A 28 7.02 13.83 8.97
C ASN A 28 6.28 12.65 9.64
N ALA A 29 6.69 11.43 9.28
CA ALA A 29 6.10 10.17 9.71
C ALA A 29 7.14 9.31 10.43
N GLN A 30 6.69 8.40 11.31
CA GLN A 30 7.58 7.38 11.89
C GLN A 30 7.71 6.20 10.93
N PHE A 31 8.85 5.51 10.95
CA PHE A 31 9.11 4.37 10.08
C PHE A 31 9.52 3.17 10.93
N TYR A 32 8.88 2.03 10.70
CA TYR A 32 9.13 0.78 11.40
C TYR A 32 9.46 -0.34 10.40
N PHE A 33 10.20 -1.33 10.89
CA PHE A 33 10.50 -2.56 10.17
C PHE A 33 9.87 -3.75 10.88
N ALA A 34 9.33 -4.68 10.10
CA ALA A 34 8.91 -5.97 10.62
C ALA A 34 10.11 -6.76 11.13
N HIS A 35 9.90 -7.53 12.19
CA HIS A 35 10.93 -8.40 12.75
C HIS A 35 11.40 -9.44 11.70
N PRO A 36 12.67 -9.85 11.74
CA PRO A 36 13.18 -10.89 10.86
C PRO A 36 12.31 -12.15 10.93
N TYR A 37 11.96 -12.69 9.76
CA TYR A 37 11.11 -13.87 9.59
C TYR A 37 9.67 -13.72 10.12
N SER A 38 9.18 -12.50 10.36
CA SER A 38 7.83 -12.22 10.88
C SER A 38 6.88 -11.63 9.83
N ALA A 39 6.68 -12.35 8.72
CA ALA A 39 5.82 -11.88 7.62
C ALA A 39 4.36 -11.57 8.04
N TRP A 40 3.87 -12.18 9.12
CA TRP A 40 2.53 -11.95 9.67
C TRP A 40 2.33 -10.51 10.18
N GLU A 41 3.40 -9.81 10.57
CA GLU A 41 3.33 -8.39 10.98
C GLU A 41 2.93 -7.46 9.83
N ARG A 42 2.92 -7.98 8.60
CA ARG A 42 2.46 -7.29 7.39
C ARG A 42 1.39 -8.06 6.64
N GLY A 43 0.52 -8.79 7.34
CA GLY A 43 -0.50 -9.63 6.71
C GLY A 43 -1.37 -8.90 5.67
N LEU A 44 -1.61 -7.60 5.84
CA LEU A 44 -2.36 -6.79 4.87
C LEU A 44 -1.59 -6.57 3.55
N ASN A 45 -0.26 -6.44 3.59
CA ASN A 45 0.55 -6.27 2.39
C ASN A 45 0.48 -7.54 1.54
N GLU A 46 0.62 -8.72 2.16
CA GLU A 46 0.52 -10.00 1.46
C GLU A 46 -0.89 -10.23 0.89
N ASN A 47 -1.94 -9.85 1.64
CA ASN A 47 -3.30 -9.90 1.12
C ASN A 47 -3.47 -8.99 -0.11
N SER A 48 -2.96 -7.76 -0.04
CA SER A 48 -3.06 -6.79 -1.13
C SER A 48 -2.28 -7.23 -2.37
N ASN A 49 -1.07 -7.76 -2.19
CA ASN A 49 -0.27 -8.36 -3.24
C ASN A 49 -1.01 -9.53 -3.91
N GLY A 50 -1.63 -10.41 -3.13
CA GLY A 50 -2.43 -11.52 -3.65
C GLY A 50 -3.60 -11.06 -4.54
N LEU A 51 -4.21 -9.91 -4.24
CA LEU A 51 -5.28 -9.35 -5.07
C LEU A 51 -4.74 -8.72 -6.35
N LEU A 52 -3.59 -8.05 -6.29
CA LEU A 52 -2.91 -7.52 -7.47
C LEU A 52 -2.54 -8.65 -8.45
N ARG A 53 -2.21 -9.85 -7.94
CA ARG A 53 -1.94 -11.04 -8.77
C ARG A 53 -3.12 -11.53 -9.61
N GLN A 54 -4.34 -11.04 -9.36
CA GLN A 54 -5.50 -11.29 -10.25
C GLN A 54 -5.37 -10.53 -11.59
N TYR A 55 -4.58 -9.46 -11.62
CA TYR A 55 -4.34 -8.63 -12.81
C TYR A 55 -2.93 -8.83 -13.38
N VAL A 56 -1.95 -9.09 -12.49
CA VAL A 56 -0.54 -9.25 -12.87
C VAL A 56 -0.04 -10.63 -12.42
N PRO A 57 -0.12 -11.64 -13.30
CA PRO A 57 0.31 -13.00 -12.97
C PRO A 57 1.72 -13.07 -12.38
N LYS A 58 1.99 -14.13 -11.61
CA LYS A 58 3.33 -14.36 -11.07
C LYS A 58 4.30 -14.63 -12.22
N GLY A 59 5.47 -13.99 -12.20
CA GLY A 59 6.48 -14.12 -13.25
C GLY A 59 6.30 -13.15 -14.43
N SER A 60 5.23 -12.33 -14.44
CA SER A 60 5.11 -11.23 -15.40
C SER A 60 6.25 -10.22 -15.23
N ASP A 61 6.79 -9.76 -16.36
CA ASP A 61 7.72 -8.64 -16.39
C ASP A 61 6.95 -7.33 -16.14
N LEU A 62 7.14 -6.77 -14.95
CA LEU A 62 6.47 -5.53 -14.53
C LEU A 62 6.92 -4.32 -15.36
N SER A 63 8.08 -4.37 -16.03
CA SER A 63 8.56 -3.27 -16.88
C SER A 63 7.71 -3.08 -18.14
N GLN A 64 6.95 -4.10 -18.53
CA GLN A 64 6.06 -4.04 -19.69
C GLN A 64 4.68 -3.47 -19.36
N LEU A 65 4.37 -3.26 -18.07
CA LEU A 65 3.11 -2.66 -17.67
C LEU A 65 3.12 -1.16 -17.95
N SER A 66 2.14 -0.70 -18.70
CA SER A 66 1.95 0.74 -18.91
C SER A 66 1.48 1.41 -17.60
N PRO A 67 1.81 2.70 -17.41
CA PRO A 67 1.26 3.48 -16.30
C PRO A 67 -0.28 3.45 -16.24
N ASP A 68 -0.94 3.41 -17.39
CA ASP A 68 -2.41 3.37 -17.47
C ASP A 68 -2.99 2.04 -16.99
N GLU A 69 -2.36 0.91 -17.33
CA GLU A 69 -2.74 -0.41 -16.82
C GLU A 69 -2.55 -0.49 -15.31
N LEU A 70 -1.41 -0.03 -14.80
CA LEU A 70 -1.13 -0.01 -13.36
C LEU A 70 -2.17 0.84 -12.62
N SER A 71 -2.47 2.03 -13.14
CA SER A 71 -3.49 2.93 -12.58
C SER A 71 -4.89 2.28 -12.61
N ALA A 72 -5.22 1.56 -13.68
CA ALA A 72 -6.49 0.85 -13.78
C ALA A 72 -6.61 -0.28 -12.74
N PHE A 73 -5.53 -1.01 -12.48
CA PHE A 73 -5.49 -2.06 -11.46
C PHE A 73 -5.62 -1.48 -10.05
N GLU A 74 -4.86 -0.42 -9.75
CA GLU A 74 -4.94 0.30 -8.48
C GLU A 74 -6.37 0.79 -8.21
N ARG A 75 -6.98 1.48 -9.20
CA ARG A 75 -8.35 1.98 -9.10
C ARG A 75 -9.34 0.84 -8.84
N ARG A 76 -9.21 -0.29 -9.53
CA ARG A 76 -10.08 -1.46 -9.29
C ARG A 76 -9.93 -2.02 -7.87
N LEU A 77 -8.73 -2.01 -7.30
CA LEU A 77 -8.48 -2.49 -5.94
C LEU A 77 -8.99 -1.51 -4.87
N ASN A 78 -8.82 -0.20 -5.10
CA ASN A 78 -9.25 0.87 -4.19
C ASN A 78 -10.77 1.09 -4.20
N LEU A 79 -11.44 0.79 -5.31
CA LEU A 79 -12.91 0.80 -5.42
C LEU A 79 -13.56 -0.55 -5.07
N ARG A 80 -12.78 -1.59 -4.74
CA ARG A 80 -13.33 -2.90 -4.36
C ARG A 80 -13.86 -2.86 -2.93
N PRO A 81 -15.16 -3.14 -2.68
CA PRO A 81 -15.73 -3.30 -1.35
C PRO A 81 -14.92 -4.23 -0.45
N ARG A 82 -14.68 -3.82 0.82
CA ARG A 82 -13.94 -4.64 1.80
C ARG A 82 -14.83 -5.00 2.97
N LYS A 83 -14.87 -6.29 3.32
CA LYS A 83 -15.64 -6.78 4.47
C LYS A 83 -15.23 -6.11 5.79
N CYS A 84 -13.94 -5.81 5.98
CA CYS A 84 -13.44 -5.10 7.17
C CYS A 84 -13.85 -3.62 7.24
N LEU A 85 -14.42 -3.07 6.17
CA LEU A 85 -14.95 -1.71 6.09
C LEU A 85 -16.47 -1.74 5.88
N ASP A 86 -17.17 -2.76 6.37
CA ASP A 86 -18.61 -2.95 6.16
C ASP A 86 -19.04 -2.91 4.68
N PHE A 87 -18.20 -3.51 3.83
CA PHE A 87 -18.35 -3.51 2.37
C PHE A 87 -18.30 -2.12 1.71
N ARG A 88 -17.78 -1.12 2.41
CA ARG A 88 -17.44 0.18 1.82
C ARG A 88 -16.16 0.08 1.00
N GLN A 89 -16.01 1.03 0.08
CA GLN A 89 -14.84 1.12 -0.78
C GLN A 89 -13.71 1.83 -0.03
N PRO A 90 -12.48 1.27 0.01
CA PRO A 90 -11.33 1.91 0.66
C PRO A 90 -11.11 3.35 0.24
N GLN A 91 -11.26 3.64 -1.05
CA GLN A 91 -11.10 5.00 -1.58
C GLN A 91 -12.06 5.99 -0.91
N ILE A 92 -13.35 5.64 -0.81
CA ILE A 92 -14.37 6.51 -0.20
C ILE A 92 -14.08 6.73 1.28
N VAL A 93 -13.74 5.66 2.02
CA VAL A 93 -13.41 5.77 3.44
C VAL A 93 -12.19 6.67 3.64
N PHE A 94 -11.17 6.53 2.80
CA PHE A 94 -9.97 7.37 2.88
C PHE A 94 -10.25 8.83 2.51
N ASP A 95 -11.08 9.09 1.51
CA ASP A 95 -11.48 10.43 1.11
C ASP A 95 -12.26 11.16 2.21
N GLU A 96 -13.11 10.45 2.95
CA GLU A 96 -13.81 11.00 4.12
C GLU A 96 -12.84 11.32 5.27
N LEU A 97 -11.93 10.40 5.59
CA LEU A 97 -10.90 10.63 6.61
C LEU A 97 -10.04 11.86 6.29
N ARG A 98 -9.80 12.11 5.00
CA ARG A 98 -9.06 13.28 4.54
C ARG A 98 -9.82 14.60 4.70
N GLN A 99 -11.15 14.58 4.65
CA GLN A 99 -11.98 15.79 4.77
C GLN A 99 -12.21 16.21 6.23
N VAL A 100 -12.06 15.28 7.16
CA VAL A 100 -12.22 15.51 8.61
C VAL A 100 -10.92 16.04 9.25
N ALA A 101 -9.77 15.89 8.56
CA ALA A 101 -8.43 16.22 9.04
C ALA A 101 -7.95 17.62 8.62
#